data_AF-A0A2D6MB82-F1
#
_entry.id   AF-A0A2D6MB82-F1
#
_cell.length_a   1.000
_cell.length_b   1.000
_cell.length_c   1.000
_cell.angle_alpha   90.00
_cell.angle_beta   90.00
_cell.angle_gamma   90.00
#
_symmetry.space_group_name_H-M   'P 1'
#
loop_
_entity.id
_entity.type
_entity.pdbx_description
1 polymer ?
#
loop_
_entity_poly.entity_id
_entity_poly.type
_entity_poly.pdbx_seq_one_letter_code
_entity_poly.pdbx_strand_id
1 'polypeptide(L)'
;MSLPVDPTAEFEPGMFAQLGLIGNDIVASISDGTAPLGIIDDVRTTAFTKAQVDEVIVIDAQSSEIDSNGNRVGSVDVTGVLEFPNVIENSFTSTVSVVLNTVNGVITVPSGTVLNHDSDGDGTFDSFRVIVNYIYRVAGKPGDDTTIGSGRVTIHYQRGIYATDQFDTTQIYPVNCTLYIGLDGKLSSEQPTDNHPGVALCTGPPSASIGTLEFMLL
;
A
#
# COMPACT_ATOMS: atom_id res chain seq x y z
N MET A 1 -3.40 2.22 -27.31
CA MET A 1 -2.12 2.22 -28.06
C MET A 1 -1.19 1.21 -27.39
N SER A 2 -0.25 0.58 -28.10
CA SER A 2 0.71 -0.35 -27.47
C SER A 2 2.16 0.05 -27.78
N LEU A 3 2.99 0.18 -26.75
CA LEU A 3 4.37 0.68 -26.84
C LEU A 3 5.35 -0.25 -26.13
N PRO A 4 6.64 -0.33 -26.56
CA PRO A 4 7.68 -1.01 -25.80
C PRO A 4 7.78 -0.44 -24.39
N VAL A 5 7.98 -1.29 -23.39
CA VAL A 5 8.11 -0.88 -21.99
C VAL A 5 9.57 -0.72 -21.62
N ASP A 6 9.88 0.32 -20.83
CA ASP A 6 11.15 0.40 -20.11
C ASP A 6 11.34 -0.88 -19.26
N PRO A 7 12.43 -1.65 -19.44
CA PRO A 7 12.66 -2.89 -18.71
C PRO A 7 12.82 -2.70 -17.19
N THR A 8 13.07 -1.46 -16.72
CA THR A 8 13.20 -1.15 -15.30
C THR A 8 11.92 -0.56 -14.68
N ALA A 9 10.89 -0.30 -15.48
CA ALA A 9 9.63 0.23 -14.97
C ALA A 9 8.82 -0.85 -14.24
N GLU A 10 8.28 -0.50 -13.08
CA GLU A 10 7.28 -1.26 -12.33
C GLU A 10 6.01 -0.43 -12.20
N PHE A 11 4.85 -1.04 -12.41
CA PHE A 11 3.57 -0.34 -12.44
C PHE A 11 2.36 -1.25 -12.26
N GLU A 12 1.29 -0.63 -11.76
CA GLU A 12 -0.05 -1.22 -11.66
C GLU A 12 -0.98 -0.61 -12.72
N PRO A 13 -2.04 -1.34 -13.12
CA PRO A 13 -3.03 -0.82 -14.05
C PRO A 13 -3.71 0.40 -13.42
N GLY A 14 -4.01 1.40 -14.23
CA GLY A 14 -4.58 2.67 -13.78
C GLY A 14 -3.55 3.77 -13.49
N MET A 15 -2.26 3.46 -13.43
CA MET A 15 -1.18 4.46 -13.39
C MET A 15 -1.02 5.15 -14.75
N PHE A 16 -0.43 6.35 -14.77
CA PHE A 16 -0.19 7.09 -16.01
C PHE A 16 1.19 6.79 -16.61
N ALA A 17 1.21 6.58 -17.92
CA ALA A 17 2.42 6.40 -18.71
C ALA A 17 2.99 7.73 -19.21
N GLN A 18 4.30 7.73 -19.44
CA GLN A 18 5.04 8.78 -20.13
C GLN A 18 6.02 8.15 -21.12
N LEU A 19 6.32 8.88 -22.19
CA LEU A 19 7.35 8.46 -23.14
C LEU A 19 8.74 8.83 -22.62
N GLY A 20 9.64 7.85 -22.67
CA GLY A 20 11.06 8.03 -22.42
C GLY A 20 11.90 7.55 -23.60
N LEU A 21 13.21 7.67 -23.46
CA LEU A 21 14.19 7.16 -24.40
C LEU A 21 15.17 6.26 -23.66
N ILE A 22 15.37 5.05 -24.18
CA ILE A 22 16.47 4.18 -23.78
C ILE A 22 17.33 3.96 -25.01
N GLY A 23 18.54 4.54 -24.99
CA GLY A 23 19.36 4.65 -26.20
C GLY A 23 18.65 5.49 -27.26
N ASN A 24 18.25 4.87 -28.37
CA ASN A 24 17.52 5.50 -29.47
C ASN A 24 16.06 5.04 -29.58
N ASP A 25 15.61 4.14 -28.70
CA ASP A 25 14.26 3.58 -28.77
C ASP A 25 13.30 4.36 -27.86
N ILE A 26 12.11 4.66 -28.40
CA ILE A 26 11.01 5.25 -27.62
C ILE A 26 10.36 4.13 -26.81
N VAL A 27 10.35 4.31 -25.49
CA VAL A 27 9.73 3.39 -24.54
C VAL A 27 8.69 4.10 -23.69
N ALA A 28 7.74 3.36 -23.16
CA ALA A 28 6.82 3.82 -22.14
C ALA A 28 7.33 3.45 -20.75
N SER A 29 7.23 4.39 -19.82
CA SER A 29 7.52 4.22 -18.39
C SER A 29 6.44 4.93 -17.56
N ILE A 30 6.56 4.92 -16.24
CA ILE A 30 5.66 5.66 -15.35
C ILE A 30 5.86 7.17 -15.53
N SER A 31 4.76 7.90 -15.61
CA SER A 31 4.79 9.35 -15.70
C SER A 31 5.19 9.98 -14.37
N ASP A 32 6.11 10.93 -14.44
CA ASP A 32 6.47 11.82 -13.34
C ASP A 32 5.58 13.08 -13.31
N GLY A 33 4.51 13.10 -14.10
CA GLY A 33 3.59 14.21 -14.22
C GLY A 33 4.01 15.32 -15.18
N THR A 34 5.21 15.29 -15.76
CA THR A 34 5.68 16.36 -16.65
C THR A 34 5.17 16.24 -18.08
N ALA A 35 5.05 15.01 -18.60
CA ALA A 35 4.50 14.73 -19.93
C ALA A 35 3.62 13.47 -19.93
N PRO A 36 2.47 13.48 -19.22
CA PRO A 36 1.58 12.31 -19.17
C PRO A 36 1.00 12.01 -20.56
N LEU A 37 1.02 10.73 -20.94
CA LEU A 37 0.53 10.26 -22.23
C LEU A 37 -0.87 9.63 -22.13
N GLY A 38 -1.13 8.88 -21.07
CA GLY A 38 -2.38 8.14 -20.90
C GLY A 38 -2.29 7.07 -19.81
N ILE A 39 -3.36 6.33 -19.62
CA ILE A 39 -3.53 5.36 -18.53
C ILE A 39 -3.00 3.99 -18.96
N ILE A 40 -2.22 3.34 -18.11
CA ILE A 40 -1.69 1.99 -18.30
C ILE A 40 -2.79 0.96 -17.97
N ASP A 41 -2.99 -0.01 -18.85
CA ASP A 41 -3.94 -1.13 -18.65
C ASP A 41 -3.25 -2.40 -18.13
N ASP A 42 -1.95 -2.50 -18.36
CA ASP A 42 -1.16 -3.67 -18.01
C ASP A 42 -0.57 -3.58 -16.60
N VAL A 43 -0.18 -4.72 -16.07
CA VAL A 43 0.51 -4.82 -14.78
C VAL A 43 1.93 -5.33 -15.01
N ARG A 44 2.89 -4.70 -14.32
CA ARG A 44 4.27 -5.16 -14.23
C ARG A 44 4.77 -4.85 -12.81
N THR A 45 4.57 -5.79 -11.89
CA THR A 45 5.06 -5.66 -10.51
C THR A 45 5.88 -6.88 -10.12
N THR A 46 6.89 -6.67 -9.28
CA THR A 46 7.64 -7.77 -8.64
C THR A 46 6.97 -8.24 -7.34
N ALA A 47 6.17 -7.37 -6.71
CA ALA A 47 5.33 -7.67 -5.56
C ALA A 47 4.14 -6.70 -5.48
N PHE A 48 2.97 -7.21 -5.10
CA PHE A 48 1.81 -6.41 -4.74
C PHE A 48 1.87 -6.01 -3.28
N THR A 49 1.17 -4.95 -2.89
CA THR A 49 0.95 -4.65 -1.48
C THR A 49 -0.51 -4.83 -1.10
N LYS A 50 -0.75 -5.38 0.08
CA LYS A 50 -2.11 -5.51 0.63
C LYS A 50 -2.11 -5.06 2.08
N ALA A 51 -3.17 -4.36 2.49
CA ALA A 51 -3.37 -3.99 3.88
C ALA A 51 -4.04 -5.14 4.64
N GLN A 52 -3.56 -5.38 5.86
CA GLN A 52 -4.21 -6.17 6.90
C GLN A 52 -4.64 -5.21 8.00
N VAL A 53 -5.93 -5.23 8.33
CA VAL A 53 -6.55 -4.33 9.31
C VAL A 53 -7.14 -5.15 10.44
N ASP A 54 -6.92 -4.69 11.67
CA ASP A 54 -7.42 -5.26 12.91
C ASP A 54 -7.10 -6.76 13.09
N GLU A 55 -5.89 -7.17 12.72
CA GLU A 55 -5.43 -8.53 13.03
C GLU A 55 -5.22 -8.65 14.54
N VAL A 56 -5.92 -9.61 15.16
CA VAL A 56 -5.87 -9.84 16.60
C VAL A 56 -4.98 -11.04 16.89
N ILE A 57 -3.92 -10.80 17.67
CA ILE A 57 -2.99 -11.82 18.10
C ILE A 57 -3.06 -11.92 19.62
N VAL A 58 -3.36 -13.12 20.10
CA VAL A 58 -3.34 -13.44 21.53
C VAL A 58 -2.08 -14.24 21.81
N ILE A 59 -1.26 -13.76 22.75
CA ILE A 59 0.01 -14.37 23.14
C ILE A 59 -0.04 -14.65 24.64
N ASP A 60 0.03 -15.92 25.01
CA ASP A 60 0.03 -16.32 26.43
C ASP A 60 1.34 -15.91 27.11
N ALA A 61 1.23 -15.20 28.24
CA ALA A 61 2.41 -14.83 29.01
C ALA A 61 2.90 -16.07 29.76
N GLN A 62 3.98 -16.67 29.25
CA GLN A 62 4.59 -17.87 29.83
C GLN A 62 5.01 -17.67 31.30
N SER A 63 5.31 -16.43 31.68
CA SER A 63 5.64 -16.04 33.04
C SER A 63 5.32 -14.56 33.24
N SER A 64 4.82 -14.22 34.44
CA SER A 64 4.39 -12.88 34.80
C SER A 64 4.93 -12.47 36.16
N GLU A 65 5.23 -11.19 36.34
CA GLU A 65 5.60 -10.59 37.63
C GLU A 65 4.75 -9.35 37.92
N ILE A 66 4.83 -8.81 39.13
CA ILE A 66 4.14 -7.59 39.52
C ILE A 66 5.16 -6.45 39.50
N ASP A 67 4.90 -5.42 38.71
CA ASP A 67 5.75 -4.24 38.65
C ASP A 67 5.66 -3.39 39.94
N SER A 68 6.52 -2.37 40.05
CA SER A 68 6.51 -1.45 41.20
C SER A 68 5.21 -0.63 41.34
N ASN A 69 4.34 -0.64 40.32
CA ASN A 69 3.07 0.07 40.28
C ASN A 69 1.87 -0.86 40.58
N GLY A 70 2.11 -2.15 40.84
CA GLY A 70 1.07 -3.15 41.12
C GLY A 70 0.42 -3.77 39.88
N ASN A 71 0.95 -3.51 38.68
CA ASN A 71 0.45 -4.10 37.44
C ASN A 71 1.13 -5.45 37.16
N ARG A 72 0.40 -6.38 36.58
CA ARG A 72 0.95 -7.65 36.13
C ARG A 72 1.64 -7.45 34.77
N VAL A 73 2.92 -7.74 34.71
CA VAL A 73 3.76 -7.58 33.51
C VAL A 73 4.37 -8.91 33.10
N GLY A 74 4.66 -9.09 31.81
CA GLY A 74 5.41 -10.27 31.34
C GLY A 74 6.86 -10.22 31.85
N SER A 75 7.35 -11.31 32.44
CA SER A 75 8.74 -11.39 32.95
C SER A 75 9.74 -11.91 31.91
N VAL A 76 9.27 -12.33 30.75
CA VAL A 76 10.08 -12.80 29.62
C VAL A 76 9.53 -12.24 28.32
N ASP A 77 10.42 -12.13 27.33
CA ASP A 77 10.01 -11.78 25.97
C ASP A 77 9.19 -12.94 25.38
N VAL A 78 8.04 -12.62 24.81
CA VAL A 78 7.17 -13.60 24.16
C VAL A 78 6.93 -13.21 22.72
N THR A 79 6.81 -14.21 21.84
CA THR A 79 6.65 -14.00 20.41
C THR A 79 5.26 -14.43 19.93
N GLY A 80 4.72 -13.64 19.00
CA GLY A 80 3.54 -13.96 18.22
C GLY A 80 3.87 -13.92 16.73
N VAL A 81 3.09 -14.63 15.92
CA VAL A 81 3.27 -14.67 14.47
C VAL A 81 2.08 -13.99 13.82
N LEU A 82 2.35 -13.07 12.90
CA LEU A 82 1.38 -12.43 12.03
C LEU A 82 0.91 -13.43 10.96
N GLU A 83 -0.31 -13.28 10.48
CA GLU A 83 -0.85 -14.07 9.36
C GLU A 83 0.01 -13.95 8.10
N PHE A 84 0.54 -12.75 7.84
CA PHE A 84 1.33 -12.46 6.63
C PHE A 84 2.75 -11.94 6.93
N PRO A 85 3.79 -12.57 6.33
CA PRO A 85 5.17 -12.08 6.39
C PRO A 85 5.42 -10.92 5.41
N ASN A 86 6.66 -10.41 5.36
CA ASN A 86 7.09 -9.30 4.48
C ASN A 86 6.32 -7.98 4.71
N VAL A 87 6.24 -7.57 5.96
CA VAL A 87 5.57 -6.34 6.39
C VAL A 87 6.40 -5.10 6.04
N ILE A 88 5.76 -4.04 5.57
CA ILE A 88 6.37 -2.72 5.37
C ILE A 88 6.45 -2.02 6.72
N GLU A 89 7.67 -1.86 7.24
CA GLU A 89 7.94 -1.36 8.60
C GLU A 89 7.20 -0.06 8.94
N ASN A 90 7.29 0.94 8.05
CA ASN A 90 6.68 2.26 8.26
C ASN A 90 5.14 2.25 8.24
N SER A 91 4.51 1.14 7.85
CA SER A 91 3.04 0.98 7.86
C SER A 91 2.51 0.28 9.11
N PHE A 92 3.39 -0.32 9.91
CA PHE A 92 2.99 -1.15 11.02
C PHE A 92 2.55 -0.31 12.22
N THR A 93 1.35 -0.58 12.72
CA THR A 93 0.81 0.01 13.96
C THR A 93 0.31 -1.10 14.86
N SER A 94 0.46 -0.93 16.18
CA SER A 94 0.08 -1.92 17.17
C SER A 94 -0.52 -1.24 18.41
N THR A 95 -1.45 -1.91 19.08
CA THR A 95 -2.05 -1.43 20.34
C THR A 95 -1.14 -1.58 21.55
N VAL A 96 -0.12 -2.45 21.45
CA VAL A 96 0.87 -2.74 22.49
C VAL A 96 2.24 -2.57 21.88
N SER A 97 3.19 -2.00 22.62
CA SER A 97 4.58 -1.85 22.16
C SER A 97 5.21 -3.21 21.88
N VAL A 98 5.56 -3.47 20.62
CA VAL A 98 6.20 -4.71 20.15
C VAL A 98 7.37 -4.41 19.23
N VAL A 99 8.30 -5.37 19.14
CA VAL A 99 9.38 -5.37 18.15
C VAL A 99 8.95 -6.25 16.97
N LEU A 100 8.89 -5.67 15.77
CA LEU A 100 8.50 -6.37 14.55
C LEU A 100 9.74 -6.93 13.81
N ASN A 101 9.69 -8.22 13.48
CA ASN A 101 10.52 -8.82 12.43
C ASN A 101 9.73 -8.78 11.11
N THR A 102 10.03 -7.80 10.26
CA THR A 102 9.32 -7.51 9.02
C THR A 102 9.37 -8.66 8.01
N VAL A 103 10.47 -9.40 7.96
CA VAL A 103 10.67 -10.49 6.99
C VAL A 103 9.79 -11.68 7.34
N ASN A 104 9.84 -12.13 8.60
CA ASN A 104 9.14 -13.35 9.00
C ASN A 104 7.71 -13.09 9.49
N GLY A 105 7.31 -11.82 9.66
CA GLY A 105 6.02 -11.48 10.27
C GLY A 105 5.95 -11.94 11.72
N VAL A 106 7.02 -11.77 12.50
CA VAL A 106 7.03 -12.15 13.93
C VAL A 106 7.05 -10.89 14.76
N ILE A 107 6.15 -10.80 15.73
CA ILE A 107 6.14 -9.73 16.73
C ILE A 107 6.67 -10.27 18.06
N THR A 108 7.55 -9.50 18.70
CA THR A 108 8.07 -9.82 20.04
C THR A 108 7.55 -8.77 21.01
N VAL A 109 6.81 -9.22 22.02
CA VAL A 109 6.43 -8.39 23.16
C VAL A 109 7.59 -8.44 24.17
N PRO A 110 8.25 -7.31 24.47
CA PRO A 110 9.35 -7.30 25.43
C PRO A 110 8.84 -7.53 26.86
N SER A 111 9.70 -8.13 27.67
CA SER A 111 9.53 -8.20 29.12
C SER A 111 9.30 -6.80 29.74
N GLY A 112 8.51 -6.75 30.81
CA GLY A 112 8.04 -5.52 31.44
C GLY A 112 6.78 -4.92 30.81
N THR A 113 6.24 -5.51 29.74
CA THR A 113 4.96 -5.07 29.14
C THR A 113 3.78 -5.53 29.99
N VAL A 114 2.81 -4.64 30.22
CA VAL A 114 1.60 -4.91 31.02
C VAL A 114 0.66 -5.88 30.30
N LEU A 115 0.20 -6.90 31.01
CA LEU A 115 -0.80 -7.86 30.53
C LEU A 115 -2.16 -7.16 30.41
N ASN A 116 -2.87 -7.42 29.31
CA ASN A 116 -4.09 -6.70 28.95
C ASN A 116 -5.25 -7.62 28.55
N HIS A 117 -5.06 -8.94 28.62
CA HIS A 117 -6.08 -9.92 28.29
C HIS A 117 -6.08 -11.07 29.28
N ASP A 118 -7.28 -11.57 29.54
CA ASP A 118 -7.60 -12.70 30.40
C ASP A 118 -8.12 -13.80 29.46
N SER A 119 -7.26 -14.76 29.17
CA SER A 119 -7.48 -15.81 28.16
C SER A 119 -8.38 -16.92 28.71
N ASP A 120 -8.27 -17.22 30.01
CA ASP A 120 -9.00 -18.31 30.68
C ASP A 120 -10.28 -17.86 31.42
N GLY A 121 -10.48 -16.54 31.54
CA GLY A 121 -11.66 -15.93 32.13
C GLY A 121 -11.69 -15.98 33.66
N ASP A 122 -10.53 -16.13 34.31
CA ASP A 122 -10.42 -16.24 35.76
C ASP A 122 -10.49 -14.88 36.49
N GLY A 123 -10.53 -13.78 35.74
CA GLY A 123 -10.55 -12.40 36.24
C GLY A 123 -9.16 -11.78 36.37
N THR A 124 -8.10 -12.47 35.95
CA THR A 124 -6.71 -12.03 35.99
C THR A 124 -6.16 -11.94 34.58
N PHE A 125 -5.51 -10.82 34.24
CA PHE A 125 -4.83 -10.74 32.95
C PHE A 125 -3.61 -11.67 32.94
N ASP A 126 -3.57 -12.62 32.01
CA ASP A 126 -2.57 -13.67 31.87
C ASP A 126 -1.91 -13.68 30.48
N SER A 127 -2.41 -12.84 29.57
CA SER A 127 -2.03 -12.85 28.16
C SER A 127 -1.98 -11.43 27.58
N PHE A 128 -1.34 -11.35 26.41
CA PHE A 128 -1.31 -10.15 25.60
C PHE A 128 -2.30 -10.29 24.45
N ARG A 129 -3.25 -9.36 24.35
CA ARG A 129 -4.04 -9.13 23.15
C ARG A 129 -3.46 -7.94 22.41
N VAL A 130 -2.80 -8.23 21.29
CA VAL A 130 -2.20 -7.23 20.40
C VAL A 130 -3.08 -7.11 19.17
N ILE A 131 -3.56 -5.91 18.87
CA ILE A 131 -4.25 -5.61 17.62
C ILE A 131 -3.26 -4.86 16.75
N VAL A 132 -3.04 -5.35 15.53
CA VAL A 132 -2.07 -4.77 14.60
C VAL A 132 -2.74 -4.39 13.28
N ASN A 133 -2.24 -3.32 12.67
CA ASN A 133 -2.55 -2.95 11.29
C ASN A 133 -1.25 -2.80 10.53
N TYR A 134 -1.17 -3.35 9.33
CA TYR A 134 0.05 -3.28 8.53
C TYR A 134 -0.21 -3.51 7.05
N ILE A 135 0.71 -3.02 6.22
CA ILE A 135 0.77 -3.34 4.79
C ILE A 135 1.87 -4.38 4.59
N TYR A 136 1.58 -5.45 3.86
CA TYR A 136 2.53 -6.51 3.55
C TYR A 136 2.70 -6.70 2.05
N ARG A 137 3.87 -7.23 1.66
CA ARG A 137 4.19 -7.54 0.26
C ARG A 137 3.74 -8.95 -0.07
N VAL A 138 2.89 -9.07 -1.08
CA VAL A 138 2.54 -10.33 -1.72
C VAL A 138 3.47 -10.51 -2.91
N ALA A 139 4.29 -11.57 -2.90
CA ALA A 139 5.11 -11.88 -4.06
C ALA A 139 4.21 -12.05 -5.30
N GLY A 140 4.55 -11.37 -6.39
CA GLY A 140 3.86 -11.57 -7.66
C GLY A 140 3.98 -13.04 -8.09
N LYS A 141 2.89 -13.62 -8.60
CA LYS A 141 2.95 -14.93 -9.23
C LYS A 141 3.48 -14.78 -10.65
N PRO A 142 4.27 -15.74 -11.16
CA PRO A 142 4.56 -15.81 -12.59
C PRO A 142 3.25 -15.83 -13.39
N GLY A 143 3.02 -14.77 -14.19
CA GLY A 143 1.75 -14.54 -14.90
C GLY A 143 1.06 -13.21 -14.53
N ASP A 144 1.47 -12.59 -13.41
CA ASP A 144 0.97 -11.27 -13.00
C ASP A 144 1.67 -10.12 -13.73
N ASP A 145 2.72 -10.39 -14.52
CA ASP A 145 3.27 -9.43 -15.49
C ASP A 145 2.64 -9.70 -16.86
N THR A 146 1.66 -8.87 -17.26
CA THR A 146 0.96 -9.04 -18.54
C THR A 146 1.82 -8.62 -19.74
N THR A 147 2.97 -8.00 -19.49
CA THR A 147 3.91 -7.55 -20.52
C THR A 147 5.01 -8.58 -20.81
N ILE A 148 5.17 -9.64 -20.01
CA ILE A 148 6.31 -10.58 -20.06
C ILE A 148 6.49 -11.29 -21.41
N GLY A 149 5.40 -11.46 -22.17
CA GLY A 149 5.43 -12.10 -23.49
C GLY A 149 5.68 -11.13 -24.65
N SER A 150 5.22 -9.88 -24.54
CA SER A 150 5.26 -8.90 -25.63
C SER A 150 6.36 -7.85 -25.46
N GLY A 151 6.82 -7.62 -24.23
CA GLY A 151 7.65 -6.47 -23.87
C GLY A 151 6.95 -5.12 -24.08
N ARG A 152 5.61 -5.12 -24.20
CA ARG A 152 4.81 -3.94 -24.54
C ARG A 152 3.71 -3.70 -23.53
N VAL A 153 3.39 -2.42 -23.33
CA VAL A 153 2.32 -1.91 -22.47
C VAL A 153 1.21 -1.32 -23.32
N THR A 154 -0.02 -1.53 -22.89
CA THR A 154 -1.24 -0.96 -23.44
C THR A 154 -1.57 0.32 -22.70
N ILE A 155 -1.75 1.40 -23.46
CA ILE A 155 -2.03 2.74 -22.94
C ILE A 155 -3.35 3.27 -23.54
N HIS A 156 -4.28 3.64 -22.66
CA HIS A 156 -5.50 4.37 -22.97
C HIS A 156 -5.21 5.87 -22.99
N TYR A 157 -5.29 6.48 -24.17
CA TYR A 157 -5.00 7.90 -24.40
C TYR A 157 -6.21 8.65 -24.98
N GLN A 158 -7.33 7.95 -25.18
CA GLN A 158 -8.54 8.54 -25.72
C GLN A 158 -9.35 9.17 -24.59
N ARG A 159 -9.85 10.39 -24.84
CA ARG A 159 -10.79 11.06 -23.92
C ARG A 159 -11.97 10.15 -23.64
N GLY A 160 -12.34 10.05 -22.37
CA GLY A 160 -13.37 9.12 -21.90
C GLY A 160 -13.53 9.21 -20.39
N ILE A 161 -14.53 8.51 -19.86
CA ILE A 161 -14.72 8.35 -18.42
C ILE A 161 -14.03 7.05 -18.01
N TYR A 162 -13.18 7.15 -17.01
CA TYR A 162 -12.41 6.05 -16.44
C TYR A 162 -12.53 6.06 -14.93
N ALA A 163 -12.22 4.93 -14.31
CA ALA A 163 -12.07 4.82 -12.87
C ALA A 163 -10.75 4.11 -12.55
N THR A 164 -10.04 4.57 -11.52
CA THR A 164 -8.77 3.98 -11.08
C THR A 164 -8.67 3.92 -9.56
N ASP A 165 -8.00 2.91 -9.04
CA ASP A 165 -7.55 2.84 -7.65
C ASP A 165 -6.13 3.43 -7.45
N GLN A 166 -5.47 3.84 -8.54
CA GLN A 166 -4.14 4.44 -8.54
C GLN A 166 -4.22 5.97 -8.38
N PHE A 167 -4.60 6.42 -7.19
CA PHE A 167 -4.65 7.84 -6.82
C PHE A 167 -3.95 8.10 -5.47
N ASP A 168 -3.59 9.35 -5.21
CA ASP A 168 -3.00 9.77 -3.94
C ASP A 168 -4.08 9.78 -2.85
N THR A 169 -4.00 8.84 -1.91
CA THR A 169 -4.96 8.68 -0.81
C THR A 169 -4.83 9.75 0.27
N THR A 170 -3.80 10.60 0.23
CA THR A 170 -3.61 11.70 1.18
C THR A 170 -4.40 12.96 0.79
N GLN A 171 -4.95 12.98 -0.42
CA GLN A 171 -5.59 14.15 -1.03
C GLN A 171 -7.12 14.06 -1.02
N ILE A 172 -7.76 15.22 -1.13
CA ILE A 172 -9.22 15.35 -1.24
C ILE A 172 -9.56 15.67 -2.69
N TYR A 173 -10.53 14.94 -3.26
CA TYR A 173 -10.92 15.08 -4.67
C TYR A 173 -12.33 15.68 -4.81
N PRO A 174 -12.51 17.02 -4.81
CA PRO A 174 -13.80 17.62 -5.12
C PRO A 174 -14.29 17.26 -6.52
N VAL A 175 -15.61 17.12 -6.68
CA VAL A 175 -16.20 17.00 -8.03
C VAL A 175 -15.83 18.24 -8.85
N ASN A 176 -15.46 18.03 -10.12
CA ASN A 176 -14.98 19.04 -11.06
C ASN A 176 -13.62 19.67 -10.73
N CYS A 177 -12.82 19.12 -9.81
CA CYS A 177 -11.44 19.56 -9.68
C CYS A 177 -10.59 19.06 -10.87
N THR A 178 -9.59 19.87 -11.25
CA THR A 178 -8.54 19.42 -12.16
C THR A 178 -7.68 18.40 -11.45
N LEU A 179 -7.38 17.31 -12.14
CA LEU A 179 -6.47 16.27 -11.68
C LEU A 179 -5.12 16.39 -12.40
N TYR A 180 -4.08 16.11 -11.65
CA TYR A 180 -2.69 16.09 -12.04
C TYR A 180 -2.12 14.69 -11.81
N ILE A 181 -0.90 14.47 -12.30
CA ILE A 181 -0.17 13.23 -12.05
C ILE A 181 0.96 13.53 -11.06
N GLY A 182 1.03 12.74 -10.00
CA GLY A 182 2.12 12.75 -9.04
C GLY A 182 3.40 12.16 -9.64
N LEU A 183 4.51 12.32 -8.91
CA LEU A 183 5.82 11.78 -9.34
C LEU A 183 5.86 10.26 -9.43
N ASP A 184 4.86 9.58 -8.84
CA ASP A 184 4.69 8.13 -8.82
C ASP A 184 3.67 7.62 -9.86
N GLY A 185 3.22 8.47 -10.78
CA GLY A 185 2.27 8.10 -11.84
C GLY A 185 0.82 7.99 -11.41
N LYS A 186 0.48 8.34 -10.16
CA LYS A 186 -0.89 8.31 -9.64
C LYS A 186 -1.61 9.62 -9.87
N LEU A 187 -2.94 9.57 -9.94
CA LEU A 187 -3.75 10.78 -9.98
C LEU A 187 -3.72 11.50 -8.64
N SER A 188 -3.62 12.83 -8.67
CA SER A 188 -3.69 13.70 -7.51
C SER A 188 -4.52 14.95 -7.83
N SER A 189 -5.21 15.49 -6.83
CA SER A 189 -5.83 16.81 -6.93
C SER A 189 -4.86 17.95 -6.59
N GLU A 190 -3.70 17.63 -6.01
CA GLU A 190 -2.64 18.58 -5.76
C GLU A 190 -1.76 18.71 -7.00
N GLN A 191 -1.48 19.95 -7.39
CA GLN A 191 -0.57 20.24 -8.50
C GLN A 191 0.88 20.22 -7.97
N PRO A 192 1.76 19.30 -8.43
CA PRO A 192 3.11 19.21 -7.87
C PRO A 192 3.98 20.44 -8.14
N THR A 193 3.85 21.05 -9.32
CA THR A 193 4.46 22.35 -9.66
C THR A 193 3.53 23.16 -10.54
N ASP A 194 3.65 24.49 -10.53
CA ASP A 194 2.79 25.40 -11.31
C ASP A 194 2.70 25.06 -12.82
N ASN A 195 3.70 24.37 -13.35
CA ASN A 195 3.77 23.97 -14.76
C ASN A 195 3.26 22.54 -15.05
N HIS A 196 2.83 21.78 -14.03
CA HIS A 196 2.27 20.45 -14.27
C HIS A 196 0.97 20.55 -15.07
N PRO A 197 0.83 19.79 -16.18
CA PRO A 197 -0.38 19.76 -16.97
C PRO A 197 -1.52 19.10 -16.18
N GLY A 198 -2.71 19.69 -16.25
CA GLY A 198 -3.94 19.01 -15.86
C GLY A 198 -4.28 17.93 -16.88
N VAL A 199 -4.51 16.71 -16.42
CA VAL A 199 -4.73 15.53 -17.28
C VAL A 199 -6.17 15.05 -17.30
N ALA A 200 -6.94 15.38 -16.25
CA ALA A 200 -8.29 14.89 -16.10
C ALA A 200 -9.15 15.83 -15.27
N LEU A 201 -10.46 15.61 -15.30
CA LEU A 201 -11.44 16.26 -14.43
C LEU A 201 -12.07 15.20 -13.53
N CYS A 202 -12.11 15.43 -12.22
CA CYS A 202 -12.80 14.55 -11.28
C CYS A 202 -14.32 14.54 -11.56
N THR A 203 -14.90 13.37 -11.83
CA THR A 203 -16.35 13.19 -12.02
C THR A 203 -17.00 12.44 -10.86
N GLY A 204 -16.24 11.57 -10.17
CA GLY A 204 -16.69 10.80 -9.02
C GLY A 204 -15.57 10.63 -7.98
N PRO A 205 -15.63 11.32 -6.83
CA PRO A 205 -14.64 11.22 -5.77
C PRO A 205 -14.57 9.81 -5.17
N PRO A 206 -13.39 9.34 -4.72
CA PRO A 206 -13.26 8.08 -4.03
C PRO A 206 -14.01 8.12 -2.69
N SER A 207 -14.57 6.98 -2.31
CA SER A 207 -15.25 6.79 -1.02
C SER A 207 -14.91 5.42 -0.45
N ALA A 208 -15.12 5.22 0.85
CA ALA A 208 -14.93 3.92 1.50
C ALA A 208 -15.76 2.79 0.85
N SER A 209 -16.87 3.14 0.18
CA SER A 209 -17.71 2.19 -0.56
C SER A 209 -17.27 1.92 -2.00
N ILE A 210 -16.59 2.86 -2.66
CA ILE A 210 -16.31 2.79 -4.11
C ILE A 210 -14.82 2.55 -4.39
N GLY A 211 -13.90 2.85 -3.48
CA GLY A 211 -12.47 2.46 -3.56
C GLY A 211 -11.67 3.06 -4.73
N THR A 212 -12.33 3.64 -5.73
CA THR A 212 -11.76 4.17 -6.97
C THR A 212 -12.15 5.64 -7.17
N LEU A 213 -11.28 6.40 -7.81
CA LEU A 213 -11.54 7.74 -8.32
C LEU A 213 -12.06 7.65 -9.76
N GLU A 214 -13.23 8.22 -10.03
CA GLU A 214 -13.78 8.36 -11.39
C GLU A 214 -13.43 9.74 -11.97
N PHE A 215 -12.98 9.75 -13.22
CA PHE A 215 -12.54 10.96 -13.90
C PHE A 215 -12.80 10.92 -15.40
N MET A 216 -12.88 12.12 -15.99
CA MET A 216 -12.87 12.33 -17.43
C MET A 216 -11.46 12.68 -17.89
N LEU A 217 -10.84 11.84 -18.70
CA LEU A 217 -9.53 12.10 -19.31
C LEU A 217 -9.64 13.25 -20.34
N LEU A 218 -8.77 14.25 -20.22
CA LEU A 218 -8.79 15.48 -21.01
C LEU A 218 -8.03 15.38 -22.33
#